data_AF-A0AAV0VZT8-F1
#
_entry.id   AF-A0AAV0VZT8-F1
#
_cell.length_a   1.000
_cell.length_b   1.000
_cell.length_c   1.000
_cell.angle_alpha   90.00
_cell.angle_beta   90.00
_cell.angle_gamma   90.00
#
_symmetry.space_group_name_H-M   'P 1'
#
loop_
_entity.id
_entity.type
_entity.pdbx_description
1 polymer ?
#
loop_
_entity_poly.entity_id
_entity_poly.type
_entity_poly.pdbx_seq_one_letter_code
_entity_poly.pdbx_strand_id
1 'polypeptide(L)'
;MPRICSSQRNRSNVPSNNIEEYYKKSILPYLDDLMMALNERFIPHNETITSLQYVLPSIVVEKPFSYLKKAVEFYENDLPGLNDVIEAEFEIWQAK
;
A
#
# COMPACT_ATOMS: atom_id res chain seq x y z
N MET A 1 -4.19 -19.20 -11.37
CA MET A 1 -4.35 -20.44 -10.57
C MET A 1 -3.59 -20.29 -9.27
N PRO A 2 -4.20 -20.50 -8.08
CA PRO A 2 -3.44 -20.58 -6.85
C PRO A 2 -2.59 -21.87 -6.87
N ARG A 3 -1.34 -21.79 -6.42
CA ARG A 3 -0.50 -22.97 -6.24
C ARG A 3 -1.09 -23.82 -5.11
N ILE A 4 -1.61 -25.01 -5.45
CA ILE A 4 -1.97 -26.03 -4.46
C ILE A 4 -0.66 -26.69 -4.02
N CYS A 5 0.00 -26.12 -3.01
CA CYS A 5 1.16 -26.75 -2.40
C CYS A 5 0.67 -27.81 -1.40
N SER A 6 1.10 -29.06 -1.56
CA SER A 6 0.94 -30.08 -0.52
C SER A 6 1.72 -29.68 0.74
N SER A 7 1.24 -30.08 1.94
CA SER A 7 1.90 -29.83 3.23
C SER A 7 3.41 -30.12 3.16
N GLN A 8 4.24 -29.23 3.69
CA GLN A 8 5.69 -29.41 3.72
C GLN A 8 6.04 -30.56 4.69
N ARG A 9 6.36 -31.76 4.16
CA ARG A 9 6.63 -32.96 4.97
C ARG A 9 8.09 -33.14 5.36
N ASN A 10 9.02 -32.55 4.62
CA ASN A 10 10.47 -32.81 4.75
C ASN A 10 11.29 -31.64 5.34
N ARG A 11 10.66 -30.56 5.81
CA ARG A 11 11.41 -29.49 6.48
C ARG A 11 11.47 -29.78 7.97
N SER A 12 12.67 -30.05 8.46
CA SER A 12 12.89 -30.15 9.91
C SER A 12 12.53 -28.83 10.58
N ASN A 13 11.88 -28.92 11.73
CA ASN A 13 11.63 -27.77 12.59
C ASN A 13 12.95 -27.11 13.00
N VAL A 14 12.91 -25.79 13.22
CA VAL A 14 14.07 -25.05 13.72
C VAL A 14 14.51 -25.67 15.05
N PRO A 15 15.79 -26.05 15.21
CA PRO A 15 16.26 -26.66 16.46
C PRO A 15 16.08 -25.70 17.63
N SER A 16 15.41 -26.19 18.68
CA SER A 16 14.97 -25.43 19.84
C SER A 16 14.92 -26.32 21.08
N ASN A 17 15.33 -25.79 22.23
CA ASN A 17 15.33 -26.53 23.49
C ASN A 17 13.96 -26.53 24.17
N ASN A 18 13.09 -25.56 23.85
CA ASN A 18 11.72 -25.47 24.34
C ASN A 18 10.80 -24.78 23.31
N ILE A 19 9.50 -24.80 23.59
CA ILE A 19 8.47 -24.31 22.66
C ILE A 19 8.53 -22.79 22.46
N GLU A 20 8.95 -22.05 23.49
CA GLU A 20 9.07 -20.59 23.43
C GLU A 20 10.22 -20.20 22.48
N GLU A 21 11.36 -20.89 22.60
CA GLU A 21 12.53 -20.70 21.74
C GLU A 21 12.21 -21.04 20.28
N TYR A 22 11.43 -22.10 20.03
CA TYR A 22 10.96 -22.46 18.70
C TYR A 22 10.17 -21.32 18.04
N TYR A 23 9.18 -20.76 18.75
CA TYR A 23 8.35 -19.69 18.21
C TYR A 23 9.13 -18.39 18.03
N LYS A 24 10.03 -18.05 18.96
CA LYS A 24 10.92 -16.89 18.79
C LYS A 24 11.77 -17.02 17.53
N LYS A 25 12.38 -18.18 17.26
CA LYS A 25 13.22 -18.38 16.07
C LYS A 25 12.44 -18.50 14.76
N SER A 26 11.21 -19.01 14.80
CA SER A 26 10.42 -19.25 13.58
C SER A 26 9.51 -18.08 13.20
N ILE A 27 8.96 -17.35 14.18
CA ILE A 27 7.97 -16.29 13.94
C ILE A 27 8.61 -14.90 13.95
N LEU A 28 9.53 -14.59 14.89
CA LEU A 28 10.06 -13.22 15.00
C LEU A 28 10.76 -12.74 13.73
N PRO A 29 11.68 -13.50 13.10
CA PRO A 29 12.32 -13.05 11.86
C PRO A 29 11.31 -12.79 10.75
N TYR A 30 10.25 -13.61 10.68
CA TYR A 30 9.18 -13.41 9.71
C TYR A 30 8.38 -12.13 9.99
N LEU A 31 8.11 -11.81 11.25
CA LEU A 31 7.43 -10.55 11.60
C LEU A 31 8.30 -9.34 11.30
N ASP A 32 9.62 -9.43 11.55
CA ASP A 32 10.57 -8.38 11.21
C ASP A 32 10.63 -8.16 9.70
N ASP A 33 10.73 -9.23 8.91
CA ASP A 33 10.70 -9.18 7.44
C ASP A 33 9.38 -8.58 6.93
N LEU A 34 8.25 -9.00 7.52
CA LEU A 34 6.94 -8.47 7.16
C LEU A 34 6.83 -6.98 7.49
N MET A 35 7.32 -6.56 8.65
CA MET A 35 7.34 -5.16 9.05
C MET A 35 8.22 -4.33 8.11
N MET A 36 9.40 -4.84 7.75
CA MET A 36 10.29 -4.22 6.78
C MET A 36 9.61 -4.08 5.41
N ALA A 37 8.98 -5.14 4.91
CA ALA A 37 8.27 -5.11 3.63
C ALA A 37 7.09 -4.12 3.63
N LEU A 38 6.37 -3.99 4.74
CA LEU A 38 5.33 -2.97 4.88
C LEU A 38 5.93 -1.56 4.86
N ASN A 39 7.02 -1.34 5.60
CA ASN A 39 7.68 -0.04 5.65
C ASN A 39 8.24 0.37 4.28
N GLU A 40 8.95 -0.53 3.59
CA GLU A 40 9.48 -0.29 2.25
C GLU A 40 8.37 0.02 1.23
N ARG A 41 7.21 -0.62 1.38
CA ARG A 41 6.09 -0.39 0.47
C ARG A 41 5.33 0.90 0.78
N PHE A 42 5.06 1.20 2.04
CA PHE A 42 4.12 2.28 2.39
C PHE A 42 4.79 3.59 2.75
N ILE A 43 6.01 3.59 3.30
CA ILE A 43 6.71 4.83 3.66
C ILE A 43 7.00 5.70 2.42
N PRO A 44 7.57 5.16 1.33
CA PRO A 44 7.86 5.98 0.14
C PRO A 44 6.60 6.50 -0.55
N HIS A 45 5.51 5.72 -0.52
CA HIS A 45 4.25 6.05 -1.17
C HIS A 45 3.25 6.80 -0.27
N ASN A 46 3.63 7.13 0.97
CA ASN A 46 2.71 7.74 1.94
C ASN A 46 2.09 9.04 1.41
N GLU A 47 2.91 9.89 0.78
CA GLU A 47 2.43 11.16 0.22
C GLU A 47 1.47 10.94 -0.96
N THR A 48 1.74 9.96 -1.83
CA THR A 48 0.87 9.59 -2.95
C THR A 48 -0.45 9.01 -2.45
N ILE A 49 -0.42 8.12 -1.47
CA ILE A 49 -1.63 7.52 -0.87
C ILE A 49 -2.48 8.61 -0.19
N THR A 50 -1.82 9.50 0.56
CA THR A 50 -2.47 10.66 1.19
C THR A 50 -3.06 11.58 0.13
N SER A 51 -2.39 11.78 -1.00
CA SER A 51 -2.93 12.56 -2.12
C SER A 51 -4.14 11.89 -2.77
N LEU A 52 -4.13 10.56 -2.91
CA LEU A 52 -5.22 9.80 -3.51
C LEU A 52 -6.53 9.89 -2.71
N GLN A 53 -6.45 10.07 -1.39
CA GLN A 53 -7.63 10.13 -0.53
C GLN A 53 -8.55 11.32 -0.88
N TYR A 54 -8.02 12.36 -1.52
CA TYR A 54 -8.78 13.55 -1.89
C TYR A 54 -9.74 13.32 -3.07
N VAL A 55 -9.70 12.14 -3.70
CA VAL A 55 -10.74 11.68 -4.65
C VAL A 55 -12.03 11.28 -3.92
N LEU A 56 -11.96 10.96 -2.62
CA LEU A 56 -13.12 10.53 -1.87
C LEU A 56 -14.11 11.69 -1.68
N PRO A 57 -15.41 11.50 -1.99
CA PRO A 57 -16.42 12.56 -1.87
C PRO A 57 -16.51 13.19 -0.47
N SER A 58 -16.21 12.42 0.58
CA SER A 58 -16.23 12.92 1.96
C SER A 58 -15.11 13.91 2.30
N ILE A 59 -14.08 14.02 1.46
CA ILE A 59 -12.88 14.83 1.70
C ILE A 59 -12.72 15.92 0.62
N VAL A 60 -13.21 15.66 -0.60
CA VAL A 60 -13.01 16.51 -1.78
C VAL A 60 -13.55 17.95 -1.62
N VAL A 61 -14.64 18.13 -0.87
CA VAL A 61 -15.40 19.39 -0.79
C VAL A 61 -14.60 20.54 -0.14
N GLU A 62 -13.60 20.24 0.70
CA GLU A 62 -12.90 21.25 1.50
C GLU A 62 -11.45 21.53 1.05
N LYS A 63 -10.95 20.88 0.00
CA LYS A 63 -9.51 20.84 -0.30
C LYS A 63 -9.19 21.20 -1.74
N PRO A 64 -8.25 22.13 -2.02
CA PRO A 64 -7.91 22.49 -3.38
C PRO A 64 -7.25 21.32 -4.14
N PHE A 65 -7.33 21.35 -5.47
CA PHE A 65 -6.74 20.34 -6.36
C PHE A 65 -5.23 20.12 -6.15
N SER A 66 -4.52 21.11 -5.62
CA SER A 66 -3.09 20.99 -5.27
C SER A 66 -2.76 19.79 -4.36
N TYR A 67 -3.73 19.35 -3.54
CA TYR A 67 -3.59 18.16 -2.69
C TYR A 67 -3.66 16.84 -3.47
N LEU A 68 -4.32 16.81 -4.63
CA LEU A 68 -4.44 15.64 -5.51
C LEU A 68 -3.29 15.53 -6.52
N LYS A 69 -2.56 16.63 -6.75
CA LYS A 69 -1.50 16.70 -7.77
C LYS A 69 -0.46 15.58 -7.71
N LYS A 70 0.02 15.21 -6.50
CA LYS A 70 1.01 14.13 -6.34
C LYS A 70 0.47 12.76 -6.80
N ALA A 71 -0.82 12.50 -6.63
CA ALA A 71 -1.44 11.29 -7.14
C ALA A 71 -1.55 11.32 -8.67
N VAL A 72 -1.90 12.46 -9.25
CA VAL A 72 -1.97 12.64 -10.72
C VAL A 72 -0.60 12.43 -11.36
N GLU A 73 0.46 13.02 -10.80
CA GLU A 73 1.84 12.83 -11.26
C GLU A 73 2.29 11.36 -11.17
N PHE A 74 1.90 10.65 -10.10
CA PHE A 74 2.25 9.23 -9.93
C PHE A 74 1.60 8.34 -11.01
N TYR A 75 0.35 8.63 -11.40
CA TYR A 75 -0.42 7.86 -12.38
C TYR A 75 -0.34 8.42 -13.81
N GLU A 76 0.52 9.40 -14.08
CA GLU A 76 0.64 10.03 -15.40
C GLU A 76 0.95 9.02 -16.52
N ASN A 77 1.78 8.02 -16.22
CA ASN A 77 2.11 6.95 -17.17
C ASN A 77 0.91 6.02 -17.46
N ASP A 78 0.01 5.84 -16.49
CA ASP A 78 -1.18 5.00 -16.63
C ASP A 78 -2.35 5.76 -17.27
N LEU A 79 -2.39 7.09 -17.08
CA LEU A 79 -3.44 8.00 -17.54
C LEU A 79 -2.84 9.17 -18.36
N PRO A 80 -2.20 8.89 -19.51
CA PRO A 80 -1.48 9.90 -20.26
C PRO A 80 -2.43 10.96 -20.86
N GLY A 81 -2.10 12.24 -20.66
CA GLY A 81 -2.81 13.37 -21.26
C GLY A 81 -4.17 13.70 -20.63
N LEU A 82 -4.50 13.11 -19.48
CA LEU A 82 -5.76 13.37 -18.76
C LEU A 82 -5.64 14.41 -17.65
N ASN A 83 -4.48 15.03 -17.45
CA ASN A 83 -4.23 15.97 -16.35
C ASN A 83 -5.27 17.11 -16.31
N ASP A 84 -5.54 17.75 -17.45
CA ASP A 84 -6.52 18.85 -17.55
C ASP A 84 -7.96 18.36 -17.29
N VAL A 85 -8.27 17.12 -17.71
CA VAL A 85 -9.59 16.50 -17.50
C VAL A 85 -9.81 16.19 -16.03
N ILE A 86 -8.79 15.65 -15.36
CA ILE A 86 -8.85 15.30 -13.94
C ILE A 86 -9.02 16.57 -13.09
N GLU A 87 -8.33 17.66 -13.43
CA GLU A 87 -8.50 18.96 -12.75
C GLU A 87 -9.92 19.49 -12.91
N ALA A 88 -10.47 19.48 -14.13
CA ALA A 88 -11.84 19.93 -14.38
C ALA A 88 -12.90 19.04 -13.69
N GLU A 89 -12.73 17.72 -13.69
CA GLU A 89 -13.63 16.80 -12.97
C GLU A 89 -13.58 17.03 -11.45
N PHE A 90 -12.38 17.26 -10.92
CA PHE A 90 -12.21 17.56 -9.50
C PHE A 90 -12.99 18.81 -9.10
N GLU A 91 -12.88 19.91 -9.86
CA GLU A 91 -13.64 21.14 -9.61
C GLU A 91 -15.16 20.92 -9.66
N ILE A 92 -15.64 20.09 -10.60
CA ILE A 92 -17.05 19.73 -10.70
C ILE A 92 -17.52 18.97 -9.45
N TRP A 93 -16.68 18.10 -8.88
CA TRP A 93 -17.02 17.38 -7.65
C TRP A 93 -17.05 18.29 -6.42
N GLN A 94 -16.27 19.37 -6.40
CA GLN A 94 -16.33 20.35 -5.31
C GLN A 94 -17.59 21.22 -5.36
N ALA A 95 -18.13 21.44 -6.55
CA ALA A 95 -19.32 22.26 -6.76
C ALA A 95 -20.65 21.54 -6.50
N LYS A 96 -20.63 20.23 -6.23
CA LYS A 96 -21.81 19.40 -5.93
C LYS A 96 -22.00 19.18 -4.44
#